data_AF-A0A9P0L2T4-F1
#
_entry.id   AF-A0A9P0L2T4-F1
#
_cell.length_a   1.000
_cell.length_b   1.000
_cell.length_c   1.000
_cell.angle_alpha   90.00
_cell.angle_beta   90.00
_cell.angle_gamma   90.00
#
_symmetry.space_group_name_H-M   'P 1'
#
loop_
_entity.id
_entity.type
_entity.pdbx_description
1 polymer ?
#
loop_
_entity_poly.entity_id
_entity_poly.type
_entity_poly.pdbx_seq_one_letter_code
_entity_poly.pdbx_strand_id
1 'polypeptide(L)'
;MTLTFQKEVGERMVATDSHPQRCRLSLMCQLWCKVDYKFTIPGKAFVPKPDVDVAVVTLEPLKYPLIDLPFKMVEKVIRTIFNMRQKYSVRGAERLFPEELRDTLSTRLYQLSDIDPTTRPYQLTNEEFCRICYAYKVICEDYPEVRDYDSRARKIKLSDVE
;
A
#
# COMPACT_ATOMS: atom_id res chain seq x y z
N MET A 1 -17.18 2.50 12.42
CA MET A 1 -18.00 1.55 11.63
C MET A 1 -17.69 0.14 12.08
N THR A 2 -18.67 -0.76 12.16
CA THR A 2 -18.45 -2.19 12.44
C THR A 2 -19.03 -3.00 11.30
N LEU A 3 -18.17 -3.78 10.65
CA LEU A 3 -18.48 -4.47 9.40
C LEU A 3 -18.06 -5.94 9.47
N THR A 4 -18.67 -6.75 8.62
CA THR A 4 -18.32 -8.16 8.44
C THR A 4 -17.51 -8.36 7.16
N PHE A 5 -16.49 -9.21 7.23
CA PHE A 5 -15.65 -9.59 6.08
C PHE A 5 -15.42 -11.10 6.07
N GLN A 6 -14.96 -11.66 4.96
CA GLN A 6 -14.34 -12.99 5.00
C GLN A 6 -13.19 -13.00 6.02
N LYS A 7 -13.04 -14.08 6.78
CA LYS A 7 -12.06 -14.18 7.87
C LYS A 7 -10.66 -13.68 7.48
N GLU A 8 -10.12 -14.19 6.39
CA GLU A 8 -8.78 -13.80 5.92
C GLU A 8 -8.67 -12.30 5.60
N VAL A 9 -9.73 -11.69 5.04
CA VAL A 9 -9.75 -10.25 4.75
C VAL A 9 -9.69 -9.46 6.06
N GLY A 10 -10.46 -9.85 7.07
CA GLY A 10 -10.43 -9.23 8.39
C GLY A 10 -9.05 -9.33 9.05
N GLU A 11 -8.41 -10.50 8.98
CA GLU A 11 -7.06 -10.70 9.54
C GLU A 11 -6.00 -9.87 8.78
N ARG A 12 -6.12 -9.76 7.45
CA ARG A 12 -5.27 -8.87 6.63
C ARG A 12 -5.42 -7.40 7.03
N MET A 13 -6.62 -6.93 7.39
CA MET A 13 -6.83 -5.52 7.76
C MET A 13 -6.10 -5.13 9.05
N VAL A 14 -5.99 -6.06 10.01
CA VAL A 14 -5.32 -5.82 11.31
C VAL A 14 -3.85 -6.24 11.34
N ALA A 15 -3.35 -6.88 10.27
CA ALA A 15 -1.98 -7.35 10.20
C ALA A 15 -0.94 -6.21 10.37
N THR A 16 -0.10 -6.35 11.39
CA THR A 16 0.99 -5.41 11.71
C THR A 16 2.19 -5.60 10.78
N ASP A 17 3.23 -4.77 10.94
CA ASP A 17 4.52 -4.98 10.29
C ASP A 17 5.07 -6.38 10.59
N SER A 18 5.81 -6.91 9.62
CA SER A 18 6.39 -8.27 9.63
C SER A 18 5.39 -9.43 9.69
N HIS A 19 4.08 -9.18 9.82
CA HIS A 19 3.06 -10.22 9.84
C HIS A 19 2.88 -10.90 8.47
N PRO A 20 2.70 -12.23 8.41
CA PRO A 20 2.56 -12.96 7.13
C PRO A 20 1.43 -12.42 6.24
N GLN A 21 0.29 -12.05 6.84
CA GLN A 21 -0.88 -11.53 6.15
C GLN A 21 -0.81 -10.01 5.86
N ARG A 22 0.27 -9.32 6.24
CA ARG A 22 0.42 -7.90 5.92
C ARG A 22 0.43 -7.69 4.41
N CYS A 23 -0.41 -6.78 3.97
CA CYS A 23 -0.59 -6.47 2.56
C CYS A 23 -1.00 -5.00 2.37
N ARG A 24 -1.25 -4.61 1.12
CA ARG A 24 -1.77 -3.27 0.79
C ARG A 24 -2.99 -2.89 1.64
N LEU A 25 -3.93 -3.82 1.84
CA LEU A 25 -5.15 -3.55 2.59
C LEU A 25 -4.86 -3.16 4.05
N SER A 26 -3.88 -3.81 4.68
CA SER A 26 -3.45 -3.53 6.05
C SER A 26 -3.12 -2.05 6.21
N LEU A 27 -2.25 -1.52 5.35
CA LEU A 27 -1.86 -0.11 5.38
C LEU A 27 -3.00 0.83 5.04
N MET A 28 -3.75 0.53 3.98
CA MET A 28 -4.84 1.41 3.54
C MET A 28 -5.94 1.55 4.60
N CYS A 29 -6.13 0.56 5.47
CA CYS A 29 -7.05 0.70 6.60
C CYS A 29 -6.38 1.42 7.78
N GLN A 30 -5.17 1.01 8.15
CA GLN A 30 -4.49 1.48 9.37
C GLN A 30 -3.98 2.92 9.29
N LEU A 31 -3.75 3.46 8.09
CA LEU A 31 -3.31 4.85 7.91
C LEU A 31 -4.39 5.87 8.25
N TRP A 32 -5.67 5.51 8.08
CA TRP A 32 -6.81 6.42 8.32
C TRP A 32 -7.68 5.98 9.48
N CYS A 33 -7.63 4.71 9.89
CA CYS A 33 -8.48 4.16 10.94
C CYS A 33 -7.66 3.37 11.96
N LYS A 34 -8.10 3.42 13.22
CA LYS A 34 -7.84 2.33 14.15
C LYS A 34 -8.69 1.13 13.75
N VAL A 35 -8.06 -0.01 13.50
CA VAL A 35 -8.72 -1.23 13.02
C VAL A 35 -8.64 -2.29 14.11
N ASP A 36 -9.80 -2.73 14.60
CA ASP A 36 -9.91 -3.75 15.63
C ASP A 36 -10.64 -4.99 15.11
N TYR A 37 -9.99 -6.15 15.18
CA TYR A 37 -10.62 -7.45 14.95
C TYR A 37 -11.39 -7.84 16.22
N LYS A 38 -12.72 -7.87 16.18
CA LYS A 38 -13.53 -8.12 17.39
C LYS A 38 -13.69 -9.61 17.66
N PHE A 39 -14.25 -10.36 16.70
CA PHE A 39 -14.44 -11.81 16.80
C PHE A 39 -14.75 -12.42 15.44
N THR A 40 -14.77 -13.75 15.39
CA THR A 40 -15.11 -14.54 14.20
C THR A 40 -16.46 -15.22 14.39
N ILE A 41 -17.32 -15.13 13.39
CA ILE A 41 -18.58 -15.86 13.30
C ILE A 41 -18.35 -17.11 12.42
N PRO A 42 -18.62 -18.32 12.93
CA PRO A 42 -18.52 -19.53 12.14
C PRO A 42 -19.43 -19.48 10.91
N GLY A 43 -18.95 -19.90 9.73
CA GLY A 43 -19.75 -19.88 8.50
C GLY A 43 -21.09 -20.64 8.62
N LYS A 44 -21.14 -21.68 9.45
CA LYS A 44 -22.38 -22.44 9.75
C LYS A 44 -23.52 -21.61 10.36
N ALA A 45 -23.25 -20.39 10.84
CA ALA A 45 -24.27 -19.50 11.40
C ALA A 45 -25.05 -18.70 10.33
N PHE A 46 -24.67 -18.80 9.05
CA PHE A 46 -25.29 -18.05 7.95
C PHE A 46 -26.14 -18.96 7.05
N VAL A 47 -27.14 -18.36 6.38
CA VAL A 47 -28.00 -19.01 5.39
C VAL A 47 -28.07 -18.13 4.13
N PRO A 48 -27.63 -18.60 2.95
CA PRO A 48 -26.92 -19.88 2.73
C PRO A 48 -25.56 -19.89 3.42
N LYS A 49 -25.06 -21.09 3.74
CA LYS A 49 -23.75 -21.26 4.40
C LYS A 49 -22.62 -20.84 3.44
N PRO A 50 -21.76 -19.87 3.80
CA PRO A 50 -20.56 -19.54 3.05
C PRO A 50 -19.45 -20.59 3.23
N ASP A 51 -18.50 -20.61 2.29
CA ASP A 51 -17.34 -21.52 2.32
C ASP A 51 -16.31 -21.17 3.40
N VAL A 52 -16.33 -19.93 3.88
CA VAL A 52 -15.37 -19.38 4.84
C VAL A 52 -16.07 -18.76 6.04
N ASP A 53 -15.36 -18.71 7.17
CA ASP A 53 -15.81 -17.98 8.34
C ASP A 53 -15.83 -16.46 8.09
N VAL A 54 -16.57 -15.75 8.93
CA VAL A 54 -16.78 -14.30 8.81
C VAL A 54 -16.09 -13.59 9.98
N ALA A 55 -15.22 -12.62 9.69
CA ALA A 55 -14.63 -11.73 10.66
C ALA A 55 -15.55 -10.52 10.93
N VAL A 56 -15.70 -10.14 12.19
CA VAL A 56 -16.30 -8.85 12.58
C VAL A 56 -15.18 -7.88 12.91
N VAL A 57 -15.07 -6.79 12.14
CA VAL A 57 -14.00 -5.80 12.25
C VAL A 57 -14.61 -4.42 12.49
N THR A 58 -14.04 -3.67 13.44
CA THR A 58 -14.39 -2.28 13.67
C THR A 58 -13.31 -1.37 13.11
N LEU A 59 -13.72 -0.35 12.36
CA LEU A 59 -12.87 0.71 11.84
C LEU A 59 -13.32 2.02 12.47
N GLU A 60 -12.45 2.60 13.28
CA GLU A 60 -12.64 3.91 13.90
C GLU A 60 -11.72 4.91 13.19
N PRO A 61 -12.25 5.87 12.40
CA PRO A 61 -11.43 6.90 11.78
C PRO A 61 -10.58 7.61 12.82
N LEU A 62 -9.29 7.76 12.55
CA LEU A 62 -8.39 8.50 13.41
C LEU A 62 -8.79 9.98 13.41
N LYS A 63 -8.73 10.62 14.59
CA LYS A 63 -8.94 12.07 14.71
C LYS A 63 -7.98 12.85 13.81
N TYR A 64 -6.75 12.37 13.73
CA TYR A 64 -5.73 12.84 12.80
C TYR A 64 -5.20 11.62 12.05
N PRO A 65 -5.36 11.54 10.72
CA PRO A 65 -4.81 10.42 9.96
C PRO A 65 -3.29 10.40 10.09
N LEU A 66 -2.68 9.22 9.99
CA LEU A 66 -1.21 9.09 10.02
C LEU A 66 -0.53 9.77 8.82
N ILE A 67 -1.32 10.08 7.79
CA ILE A 67 -0.88 10.68 6.55
C ILE A 67 -1.90 11.71 6.05
N ASP A 68 -1.43 12.89 5.69
CA ASP A 68 -2.24 13.97 5.11
C ASP A 68 -1.80 14.23 3.67
N LEU A 69 -2.02 13.23 2.81
CA LEU A 69 -1.74 13.28 1.39
C LEU A 69 -2.95 12.83 0.58
N PRO A 70 -3.08 13.25 -0.69
CA PRO A 70 -4.16 12.79 -1.55
C PRO A 70 -4.21 11.26 -1.63
N PHE A 71 -5.38 10.67 -1.39
CA PHE A 71 -5.58 9.22 -1.35
C PHE A 71 -4.97 8.49 -2.56
N LYS A 72 -5.17 9.02 -3.77
CA LYS A 72 -4.65 8.44 -5.01
C LYS A 72 -3.12 8.34 -5.03
N MET A 73 -2.42 9.30 -4.43
CA MET A 73 -0.96 9.30 -4.34
C MET A 73 -0.49 8.21 -3.39
N VAL A 74 -1.08 8.15 -2.19
CA VAL A 74 -0.76 7.13 -1.18
C VAL A 74 -1.04 5.73 -1.72
N GLU A 75 -2.22 5.54 -2.34
CA GLU A 75 -2.60 4.28 -2.96
C GLU A 75 -1.60 3.88 -4.06
N LYS A 76 -1.19 4.82 -4.93
CA LYS A 76 -0.21 4.56 -6.00
C LYS A 76 1.11 4.07 -5.42
N VAL A 77 1.66 4.75 -4.41
CA VAL A 77 2.93 4.40 -3.77
C VAL A 77 2.85 3.00 -3.13
N ILE A 78 1.88 2.80 -2.23
CA ILE A 78 1.73 1.54 -1.50
C ILE A 78 1.47 0.37 -2.46
N ARG A 79 0.56 0.54 -3.43
CA ARG A 79 0.26 -0.49 -4.43
C ARG A 79 1.50 -0.90 -5.21
N THR A 80 2.31 0.07 -5.63
CA THR A 80 3.48 -0.18 -6.47
C THR A 80 4.56 -0.90 -5.70
N ILE A 81 4.82 -0.50 -4.44
CA ILE A 81 5.80 -1.13 -3.56
C ILE A 81 5.36 -2.55 -3.15
N PHE A 82 4.11 -2.74 -2.71
CA PHE A 82 3.60 -4.06 -2.28
C PHE A 82 3.46 -5.08 -3.39
N ASN A 83 3.41 -4.65 -4.65
CA ASN A 83 3.35 -5.57 -5.79
C ASN A 83 4.58 -6.49 -5.86
N MET A 84 5.70 -6.11 -5.21
CA MET A 84 6.90 -6.93 -5.07
C MET A 84 7.19 -7.32 -3.61
N ARG A 85 6.19 -7.86 -2.90
CA ARG A 85 6.29 -8.21 -1.46
C ARG A 85 7.56 -8.98 -1.06
N GLN A 86 8.05 -9.88 -1.93
CA GLN A 86 9.21 -10.74 -1.63
C GLN A 86 10.57 -10.16 -2.04
N LYS A 87 10.59 -9.02 -2.76
CA LYS A 87 11.83 -8.32 -3.12
C LYS A 87 12.08 -7.17 -2.15
N TYR A 88 13.28 -6.61 -2.22
CA TYR A 88 13.61 -5.36 -1.54
C TYR A 88 12.68 -4.24 -2.01
N SER A 89 12.22 -3.41 -1.08
CA SER A 89 11.19 -2.41 -1.34
C SER A 89 11.58 -1.42 -2.45
N VAL A 90 12.88 -1.13 -2.58
CA VAL A 90 13.42 -0.29 -3.67
C VAL A 90 13.05 -0.81 -5.06
N ARG A 91 13.01 -2.14 -5.26
CA ARG A 91 12.61 -2.74 -6.56
C ARG A 91 11.15 -2.49 -6.91
N GLY A 92 10.31 -2.33 -5.90
CA GLY A 92 8.94 -1.88 -6.07
C GLY A 92 8.90 -0.38 -6.37
N ALA A 93 9.60 0.43 -5.57
CA ALA A 93 9.62 1.89 -5.71
C ALA A 93 10.20 2.38 -7.04
N GLU A 94 11.19 1.68 -7.61
CA GLU A 94 11.74 1.91 -8.95
C GLU A 94 10.66 2.00 -10.05
N ARG A 95 9.51 1.34 -9.86
CA ARG A 95 8.37 1.37 -10.80
C ARG A 95 7.49 2.61 -10.67
N LEU A 96 7.76 3.49 -9.71
CA LEU A 96 7.12 4.80 -9.58
C LEU A 96 7.71 5.82 -10.56
N PHE A 97 8.86 5.53 -11.15
CA PHE A 97 9.66 6.47 -11.93
C PHE A 97 9.89 5.98 -13.37
N PRO A 98 10.00 6.90 -14.35
CA PRO A 98 10.42 6.61 -15.72
C PRO A 98 11.73 5.84 -15.79
N GLU A 99 11.95 5.09 -16.88
CA GLU A 99 13.15 4.25 -17.04
C GLU A 99 14.44 5.06 -16.97
N GLU A 100 14.43 6.30 -17.47
CA GLU A 100 15.59 7.19 -17.55
C GLU A 100 16.00 7.76 -16.18
N LEU A 101 15.03 7.92 -15.27
CA LEU A 101 15.22 8.57 -13.96
C LEU A 101 15.12 7.59 -12.78
N ARG A 102 14.89 6.30 -13.07
CA ARG A 102 14.57 5.27 -12.09
C ARG A 102 15.59 5.17 -10.96
N ASP A 103 16.86 5.03 -11.30
CA ASP A 103 17.91 4.75 -10.31
C ASP A 103 18.17 5.99 -9.45
N THR A 104 18.24 7.17 -10.07
CA THR A 104 18.46 8.46 -9.40
C THR A 104 17.31 8.80 -8.45
N LEU A 105 16.05 8.71 -8.92
CA LEU A 105 14.88 9.10 -8.12
C LEU A 105 14.53 8.07 -7.05
N SER A 106 14.72 6.76 -7.31
CA SER A 106 14.54 5.74 -6.28
C SER A 106 15.57 5.89 -5.16
N THR A 107 16.84 6.15 -5.49
CA THR A 107 17.88 6.44 -4.48
C THR A 107 17.51 7.67 -3.67
N ARG A 108 17.10 8.76 -4.33
CA ARG A 108 16.66 10.00 -3.68
C ARG A 108 15.46 9.76 -2.77
N LEU A 109 14.49 8.94 -3.18
CA LEU A 109 13.29 8.60 -2.39
C LEU A 109 13.67 7.94 -1.06
N TYR A 110 14.58 6.97 -1.06
CA TYR A 110 15.01 6.28 0.16
C TYR A 110 15.91 7.14 1.04
N GLN A 111 16.73 8.01 0.45
CA GLN A 111 17.49 9.01 1.20
C GLN A 111 16.57 10.00 1.91
N LEU A 112 15.57 10.54 1.22
CA LEU A 112 14.60 11.49 1.78
C LEU A 112 13.69 10.87 2.84
N SER A 113 13.41 9.57 2.73
CA SER A 113 12.53 8.87 3.67
C SER A 113 13.25 8.23 4.85
N ASP A 114 14.60 8.24 4.85
CA ASP A 114 15.45 7.65 5.89
C ASP A 114 15.06 6.18 6.18
N ILE A 115 15.13 5.36 5.14
CA ILE A 115 14.76 3.93 5.16
C ILE A 115 15.82 3.13 4.41
N ASP A 116 16.14 1.94 4.91
CA ASP A 116 17.01 1.00 4.21
C ASP A 116 16.31 0.47 2.94
N PRO A 117 16.88 0.69 1.73
CA PRO A 117 16.29 0.22 0.47
C PRO A 117 16.15 -1.31 0.39
N THR A 118 16.89 -2.05 1.22
CA THR A 118 16.85 -3.52 1.28
C THR A 118 15.73 -4.06 2.18
N THR A 119 15.06 -3.21 2.97
CA THR A 119 13.90 -3.63 3.76
C THR A 119 12.77 -4.11 2.85
N ARG A 120 12.16 -5.25 3.17
CA ARG A 120 11.05 -5.79 2.36
C ARG A 120 9.75 -5.04 2.65
N PRO A 121 8.83 -4.89 1.68
CA PRO A 121 7.59 -4.13 1.86
C PRO A 121 6.75 -4.51 3.09
N TYR A 122 6.69 -5.80 3.44
CA TYR A 122 5.89 -6.24 4.58
C TYR A 122 6.57 -5.97 5.94
N GLN A 123 7.86 -5.63 5.96
CA GLN A 123 8.58 -5.28 7.19
C GLN A 123 8.48 -3.78 7.50
N LEU A 124 8.19 -2.96 6.49
CA LEU A 124 8.02 -1.51 6.67
C LEU A 124 6.78 -1.20 7.53
N THR A 125 7.00 -0.35 8.52
CA THR A 125 6.00 0.20 9.43
C THR A 125 5.07 1.18 8.72
N ASN A 126 3.96 1.54 9.36
CA ASN A 126 3.03 2.52 8.80
C ASN A 126 3.69 3.91 8.69
N GLU A 127 4.49 4.28 9.68
CA GLU A 127 5.22 5.55 9.71
C GLU A 127 6.28 5.64 8.61
N GLU A 128 7.03 4.55 8.39
CA GLU A 128 7.99 4.47 7.27
C GLU A 128 7.28 4.63 5.92
N PHE A 129 6.11 3.99 5.73
CA PHE A 129 5.31 4.23 4.53
C PHE A 129 4.84 5.67 4.40
N CYS A 130 4.49 6.35 5.50
CA CYS A 130 4.21 7.78 5.47
C CYS A 130 5.42 8.58 4.99
N ARG A 131 6.62 8.32 5.52
CA ARG A 131 7.86 8.98 5.08
C ARG A 131 8.13 8.78 3.58
N ILE A 132 7.96 7.55 3.07
CA ILE A 132 8.09 7.27 1.62
C ILE A 132 7.08 8.09 0.81
N CYS A 133 5.83 8.17 1.25
CA CYS A 133 4.81 8.92 0.52
C CYS A 133 5.09 10.44 0.52
N TYR A 134 5.57 11.00 1.64
CA TYR A 134 5.99 12.41 1.69
C TYR A 134 7.23 12.67 0.83
N ALA A 135 8.22 11.77 0.85
CA ALA A 135 9.37 11.86 -0.04
C ALA A 135 8.96 11.79 -1.52
N TYR A 136 8.00 10.94 -1.87
CA TYR A 136 7.45 10.86 -3.22
C TYR A 136 6.73 12.16 -3.62
N LYS A 137 5.97 12.78 -2.71
CA LYS A 137 5.35 14.09 -2.95
C LYS A 137 6.40 15.14 -3.31
N VAL A 138 7.49 15.24 -2.53
CA VAL A 138 8.59 16.18 -2.81
C VAL A 138 9.19 15.93 -4.19
N ILE A 139 9.43 14.66 -4.55
CA ILE A 139 9.93 14.32 -5.89
C ILE A 139 8.93 14.72 -6.99
N CYS A 140 7.63 14.55 -6.78
CA CYS A 140 6.61 14.99 -7.75
C CYS A 140 6.48 16.51 -7.86
N GLU A 141 6.86 17.27 -6.84
CA GLU A 141 6.92 18.74 -6.91
C GLU A 141 8.10 19.19 -7.77
N ASP A 142 9.24 18.50 -7.68
CA ASP A 142 10.43 18.76 -8.50
C ASP A 142 10.29 18.23 -9.95
N TYR A 143 9.59 17.11 -10.12
CA TYR A 143 9.38 16.41 -11.40
C TYR A 143 7.89 16.14 -11.64
N PRO A 144 7.12 17.13 -12.12
CA PRO A 144 5.67 16.99 -12.33
C PRO A 144 5.28 15.80 -13.23
N GLU A 145 6.11 15.45 -14.20
CA GLU A 145 5.92 14.33 -15.13
C GLU A 145 5.88 12.95 -14.43
N VAL A 146 6.49 12.83 -13.26
CA VAL A 146 6.51 11.58 -12.46
C VAL A 146 5.13 11.29 -11.85
N ARG A 147 4.32 12.34 -11.61
CA ARG A 147 3.03 12.22 -10.94
C ARG A 147 2.06 11.32 -11.71
N ASP A 148 2.02 11.47 -13.03
CA ASP A 148 1.11 10.76 -13.92
C ASP A 148 1.74 9.54 -14.59
N TYR A 149 3.05 9.32 -14.39
CA TYR A 149 3.74 8.14 -14.89
C TYR A 149 3.10 6.84 -14.37
N ASP A 150 2.79 5.93 -15.28
CA ASP A 150 2.33 4.58 -14.98
C ASP A 150 3.20 3.54 -15.70
N SER A 151 4.00 2.80 -14.93
CA SER A 151 4.85 1.71 -15.44
C SER A 151 4.07 0.56 -16.09
N ARG A 152 2.74 0.50 -15.90
CA ARG A 152 1.84 -0.51 -16.48
C ARG A 152 1.02 0.00 -17.65
N ALA A 153 1.03 1.30 -17.93
CA ALA A 153 0.38 1.81 -19.14
C ALA A 153 0.98 1.09 -20.35
N ARG A 154 0.13 0.69 -21.32
CA ARG A 154 0.62 0.08 -22.56
C ARG A 154 1.69 1.00 -23.13
N LYS A 155 2.91 0.48 -23.33
CA LYS A 155 3.86 1.10 -24.26
C LYS A 155 3.16 1.07 -25.61
N ILE A 156 2.51 2.17 -26.01
CA ILE A 156 1.96 2.29 -27.37
C ILE A 156 3.16 2.09 -28.28
N LYS A 157 3.20 0.97 -29.00
CA LYS A 157 4.22 0.79 -30.01
C LYS A 157 3.87 1.76 -31.14
N LEU A 158 4.86 2.46 -31.69
CA LEU A 158 4.65 3.29 -32.89
C LEU A 158 4.08 2.51 -34.09
N SER A 159 3.99 1.18 -34.01
CA SER A 159 3.33 0.31 -34.99
C SER A 159 1.79 0.26 -34.89
N ASP A 160 1.18 0.88 -33.88
CA ASP A 160 -0.28 0.90 -33.68
C ASP A 160 -0.93 2.21 -34.15
N VAL A 161 -0.16 3.07 -34.82
CA VAL A 161 -0.60 4.33 -35.46
C VAL A 161 -0.20 4.27 -36.94
N GLU A 162 -0.84 3.39 -37.70
CA GLU A 162 -0.91 3.41 -39.16
C GLU A 162 -2.37 3.26 -39.61
#